data_AF-A0A1Y1RB28-F1
#
_entry.id   AF-A0A1Y1RB28-F1
#
_cell.length_a   1.000
_cell.length_b   1.000
_cell.length_c   1.000
_cell.angle_alpha   90.00
_cell.angle_beta   90.00
_cell.angle_gamma   90.00
#
_symmetry.space_group_name_H-M   'P 1'
#
loop_
_entity.id
_entity.type
_entity.pdbx_description
1 polymer ?
#
loop_
_entity_poly.entity_id
_entity_poly.type
_entity_poly.pdbx_seq_one_letter_code
_entity_poly.pdbx_strand_id
1 'polypeptide(L)' 'KKVTAYKEVAEVLKAAGAEFVDRSVVVDGNLITSRHPGDLPAFMDAIEAILGIE' A
#
# COMPACT_ATOMS: atom_id res chain seq x y z
N LYS A 1 -1.82 2.61 11.50
CA LYS A 1 -1.33 1.74 10.39
C LYS A 1 -0.92 2.63 9.24
N LYS A 2 0.24 2.38 8.62
CA LYS A 2 0.75 3.07 7.44
C LYS A 2 0.15 2.44 6.19
N VAL A 3 -0.43 3.25 5.32
CA VAL A 3 -1.10 2.78 4.10
C VAL A 3 -0.88 3.77 2.95
N THR A 4 -1.03 3.27 1.73
CA THR A 4 -1.28 4.07 0.54
C THR A 4 -2.59 3.60 -0.09
N ALA A 5 -3.15 4.38 -1.00
CA ALA A 5 -4.36 4.02 -1.75
C ALA A 5 -4.53 4.97 -2.93
N TYR A 6 -5.61 4.79 -3.70
CA TYR A 6 -5.99 5.78 -4.69
C TYR A 6 -6.22 7.14 -4.03
N LYS A 7 -5.74 8.22 -4.67
CA LYS A 7 -5.64 9.55 -4.05
C LYS A 7 -6.96 10.07 -3.50
N GLU A 8 -8.08 9.74 -4.15
CA GLU A 8 -9.42 10.21 -3.75
C GLU A 8 -9.88 9.67 -2.40
N VAL A 9 -9.36 8.52 -1.94
CA VAL A 9 -9.72 7.94 -0.64
C VAL A 9 -8.76 8.33 0.48
N ALA A 10 -7.72 9.12 0.20
CA ALA A 10 -6.69 9.48 1.18
C ALA A 10 -7.26 10.18 2.42
N GLU A 11 -8.20 11.11 2.23
CA GLU A 11 -8.81 11.85 3.35
C GLU A 11 -9.72 10.96 4.21
N VAL A 12 -10.42 10.00 3.59
CA VAL A 12 -11.22 9.01 4.31
C VAL A 12 -10.33 8.11 5.17
N LEU A 13 -9.18 7.68 4.63
CA LEU A 13 -8.21 6.85 5.36
C LEU A 13 -7.59 7.61 6.54
N LYS A 14 -7.23 8.88 6.35
CA LYS A 14 -6.73 9.74 7.44
C LYS A 14 -7.81 9.92 8.53
N ALA A 15 -9.05 10.19 8.15
CA ALA A 15 -10.17 10.31 9.08
C ALA A 15 -10.45 9.00 9.86
N ALA A 16 -10.20 7.85 9.24
CA ALA A 16 -10.27 6.53 9.88
C ALA A 16 -9.05 6.20 10.77
N GLY A 17 -8.08 7.11 10.92
CA GLY A 17 -6.91 6.95 11.78
C GLY A 17 -5.71 6.25 11.12
N ALA A 18 -5.70 6.13 9.78
CA ALA A 18 -4.54 5.63 9.05
C ALA A 18 -3.50 6.75 8.81
N GLU A 19 -2.23 6.37 8.80
CA GLU A 19 -1.14 7.22 8.33
C GLU A 19 -1.01 7.04 6.82
N PHE A 20 -1.63 7.94 6.05
CA PHE A 20 -1.57 7.91 4.59
C PHE A 20 -0.20 8.38 4.08
N VAL A 21 0.43 7.59 3.23
CA VAL A 21 1.74 7.87 2.62
C VAL A 21 1.62 7.78 1.10
N ASP A 22 1.93 8.86 0.37
CA ASP A 22 1.96 8.83 -1.10
C ASP A 22 3.23 8.11 -1.60
N ARG A 23 3.11 6.78 -1.72
CA ARG A 23 4.12 5.87 -2.27
C ARG A 23 3.45 4.81 -3.15
N SER A 24 4.21 4.27 -4.10
CA SER A 24 3.74 3.22 -5.02
C SER A 24 3.24 1.99 -4.27
N VAL A 25 3.99 1.54 -3.27
CA VAL A 25 3.63 0.47 -2.35
C VAL A 25 3.97 0.86 -0.91
N VAL A 26 3.11 0.47 0.04
CA VAL A 26 3.36 0.58 1.47
C VAL A 26 3.13 -0.78 2.10
N VAL A 27 4.12 -1.21 2.88
CA VAL A 27 4.09 -2.45 3.67
C VAL A 27 4.09 -2.09 5.15
N ASP A 28 3.04 -2.48 5.89
CA ASP A 28 2.93 -2.35 7.35
C ASP A 28 2.58 -3.72 7.96
N GLY A 29 3.62 -4.51 8.26
CA GLY A 29 3.47 -5.89 8.67
C GLY A 29 2.91 -6.74 7.53
N ASN A 30 1.74 -7.34 7.75
CA ASN A 30 1.04 -8.15 6.75
C ASN A 30 0.06 -7.35 5.87
N LEU A 31 -0.04 -6.03 6.06
CA LEU A 31 -0.87 -5.17 5.22
C LEU A 31 -0.02 -4.54 4.12
N ILE A 32 -0.28 -4.93 2.87
CA ILE A 32 0.34 -4.37 1.67
C ILE A 32 -0.73 -3.57 0.94
N THR A 33 -0.42 -2.32 0.58
CA THR A 33 -1.33 -1.43 -0.15
C THR A 33 -0.59 -0.73 -1.29
N SER A 34 -1.30 -0.38 -2.37
CA SER A 34 -0.77 0.35 -3.55
C SER A 34 -1.78 1.40 -4.04
N ARG A 35 -1.36 2.34 -4.90
CA ARG A 35 -2.22 3.48 -5.29
C ARG A 35 -3.14 3.18 -6.46
N HIS A 36 -2.60 2.57 -7.52
CA HIS A 36 -3.29 2.39 -8.80
C HIS A 36 -2.62 1.29 -9.65
N PRO A 37 -3.24 0.82 -10.75
CA PRO A 37 -2.68 -0.27 -11.58
C PRO A 37 -1.25 -0.06 -12.07
N GLY A 38 -0.79 1.18 -12.24
CA GLY A 38 0.61 1.47 -12.58
C GLY A 38 1.65 1.05 -11.52
N ASP A 39 1.23 0.80 -10.28
CA ASP A 39 2.10 0.35 -9.19
C ASP A 39 2.08 -1.20 -9.05
N LEU A 40 1.41 -1.92 -9.97
CA LEU A 40 1.25 -3.37 -9.90
C LEU A 40 2.59 -4.13 -9.80
N PRO A 41 3.66 -3.79 -10.55
CA PRO A 41 4.95 -4.47 -10.39
C PRO A 41 5.48 -4.40 -8.95
N ALA A 42 5.56 -3.19 -8.39
CA ALA A 42 6.03 -2.99 -7.01
C ALA A 42 5.11 -3.65 -5.96
N PHE A 43 3.81 -3.74 -6.24
CA PHE A 43 2.86 -4.42 -5.37
C PHE A 43 3.06 -5.94 -5.38
N MET A 44 3.29 -6.53 -6.56
CA MET A 44 3.59 -7.97 -6.70
C MET A 44 4.92 -8.33 -6.06
N ASP A 45 5.98 -7.54 -6.30
CA ASP A 45 7.30 -7.73 -5.67
C ASP A 45 7.19 -7.76 -4.13
N ALA A 46 6.36 -6.87 -3.56
CA ALA A 46 6.14 -6.82 -2.11
C ALA A 46 5.39 -8.05 -1.58
N ILE A 47 4.45 -8.60 -2.35
CA ILE A 47 3.73 -9.84 -2.00
C ILE A 47 4.69 -11.03 -2.03
N GLU A 48 5.45 -11.18 -3.12
CA GLU A 48 6.44 -12.25 -3.29
C GLU A 48 7.46 -12.24 -2.15
N ALA A 49 7.99 -11.07 -1.80
CA ALA A 49 8.93 -10.90 -0.70
C ALA A 49 8.33 -11.31 0.67
N ILE A 50 7.06 -10.98 0.94
CA ILE A 50 6.40 -11.36 2.20
C ILE A 50 6.09 -12.85 2.26
N LEU A 51 5.75 -13.46 1.12
CA LEU A 51 5.45 -14.89 1.03
C LEU A 51 6.72 -15.76 0.95
N GLY A 52 7.89 -15.16 0.71
CA GLY A 52 9.16 -15.87 0.56
C GLY A 52 9.23 -16.69 -0.72
N ILE A 53 8.60 -16.19 -1.79
CA ILE A 53 8.53 -16.85 -3.09
C ILE A 53 9.37 -16.01 -4.06
N GLU A 54 10.69 -16.22 -4.05
CA GLU A 54 11.61 -15.68 -5.06
C GLU A 54 11.76 -16.63 -6.24
#